data_AF-A0A2V8JNI9-F1
#
_entry.id   AF-A0A2V8JNI9-F1
#
_cell.length_a   1.000
_cell.length_b   1.000
_cell.length_c   1.000
_cell.angle_alpha   90.00
_cell.angle_beta   90.00
_cell.angle_gamma   90.00
#
_symmetry.space_group_name_H-M   'P 1'
#
loop_
_entity.id
_entity.type
_entity.pdbx_description
1 polymer ?
#
loop_
_entity_poly.entity_id
_entity_poly.type
_entity_poly.pdbx_seq_one_letter_code
_entity_poly.pdbx_strand_id
1 'polypeptide(L)'
;MISSESVEKACSEVGEYSDEMMVGEFDRFFRAQPAICDFVVESTHESGQKVQELSLFLSYMIFKAVEMDTAGSVTKVSPETIEAGYRETESWMERLSQADATELHASIAASLQHDTEPYLLQYVISELNEPMDDGTELNEEEKGEVFFVAKTVIESLKSQSKGRIIEVD
;
A
#
# COMPACT_ATOMS: atom_id res chain seq x y z
N MET A 1 -10.58 -8.38 -3.74
CA MET A 1 -9.26 -8.86 -3.30
C MET A 1 -8.41 -8.88 -4.54
N ILE A 2 -7.33 -8.12 -4.52
CA ILE A 2 -6.37 -7.99 -5.61
C ILE A 2 -5.69 -9.34 -5.80
N SER A 3 -5.63 -9.83 -7.04
CA SER A 3 -5.00 -11.11 -7.33
C SER A 3 -3.47 -11.03 -7.30
N SER A 4 -2.79 -12.16 -7.04
CA SER A 4 -1.33 -12.25 -7.18
C SER A 4 -0.89 -11.92 -8.61
N GLU A 5 -1.66 -12.36 -9.61
CA GLU A 5 -1.40 -12.08 -11.03
C GLU A 5 -1.43 -10.58 -11.34
N SER A 6 -2.34 -9.81 -10.70
CA SER A 6 -2.41 -8.36 -10.85
C SER A 6 -1.16 -7.67 -10.29
N VAL A 7 -0.65 -8.16 -9.14
CA VAL A 7 0.60 -7.66 -8.54
C VAL A 7 1.80 -8.02 -9.43
N GLU A 8 1.91 -9.27 -9.87
CA GLU A 8 3.00 -9.73 -10.75
C GLU A 8 3.04 -8.97 -12.08
N LYS A 9 1.87 -8.72 -12.68
CA LYS A 9 1.77 -7.90 -13.90
C LYS A 9 2.22 -6.47 -13.66
N ALA A 10 1.81 -5.86 -12.55
CA ALA A 10 2.25 -4.51 -12.20
C ALA A 10 3.78 -4.46 -12.03
N CYS A 11 4.37 -5.42 -11.31
CA CYS A 11 5.83 -5.51 -11.15
C CYS A 11 6.55 -5.72 -12.49
N SER A 12 6.05 -6.63 -13.34
CA SER A 12 6.64 -6.88 -14.66
C SER A 12 6.58 -5.66 -15.56
N GLU A 13 5.45 -4.95 -15.59
CA GLU A 13 5.29 -3.77 -16.43
C GLU A 13 6.17 -2.61 -15.95
N VAL A 14 6.18 -2.36 -14.63
CA VAL A 14 7.02 -1.29 -14.04
C VAL A 14 8.51 -1.59 -14.18
N GLY A 15 8.92 -2.86 -14.11
CA GLY A 15 10.30 -3.27 -14.34
C GLY A 15 10.81 -3.04 -15.78
N GLU A 16 9.92 -2.80 -16.74
CA GLU A 16 10.27 -2.46 -18.12
C GLU A 16 10.31 -0.94 -18.37
N TYR A 17 9.92 -0.13 -17.38
CA TYR A 17 9.87 1.32 -17.55
C TYR A 17 11.27 1.94 -17.59
N SER A 18 11.43 2.91 -18.48
CA SER A 18 12.55 3.85 -18.42
C SER A 18 12.26 4.92 -17.38
N ASP A 19 13.30 5.64 -16.94
CA ASP A 19 13.15 6.77 -16.02
C ASP A 19 12.12 7.80 -16.52
N GLU A 20 12.10 8.08 -17.83
CA GLU A 20 11.12 8.99 -18.45
C GLU A 20 9.68 8.46 -18.33
N MET A 21 9.49 7.14 -18.49
CA MET A 21 8.18 6.51 -18.32
C MET A 21 7.75 6.51 -16.86
N MET A 22 8.67 6.20 -15.93
CA MET A 22 8.42 6.27 -14.49
C MET A 22 7.97 7.66 -14.06
N VAL A 23 8.66 8.72 -14.52
CA VAL A 23 8.26 10.10 -14.24
C VAL A 23 6.83 10.35 -14.71
N GLY A 24 6.49 9.94 -15.94
CA GLY A 24 5.14 10.09 -16.49
C GLY A 24 4.05 9.35 -15.67
N GLU A 25 4.36 8.15 -15.19
CA GLU A 25 3.44 7.34 -14.38
C GLU A 25 3.25 7.89 -12.97
N PHE A 26 4.30 8.41 -12.32
CA PHE A 26 4.16 9.14 -11.06
C PHE A 26 3.31 10.39 -11.22
N ASP A 27 3.51 11.12 -12.30
CA ASP A 27 2.72 12.30 -12.65
C ASP A 27 1.23 11.95 -12.84
N ARG A 28 0.95 10.80 -13.45
CA ARG A 28 -0.40 10.24 -13.61
C ARG A 28 -0.99 9.84 -12.25
N PHE A 29 -0.21 9.15 -11.43
CA PHE A 29 -0.59 8.74 -10.08
C PHE A 29 -0.94 9.94 -9.20
N PHE A 30 -0.11 10.99 -9.18
CA PHE A 30 -0.35 12.22 -8.43
C PHE A 30 -1.65 12.92 -8.86
N ARG A 31 -1.96 12.90 -10.17
CA ARG A 31 -3.23 13.45 -10.67
C ARG A 31 -4.44 12.57 -10.34
N ALA A 32 -4.27 11.25 -10.37
CA ALA A 32 -5.32 10.28 -10.10
C ALA A 32 -5.68 10.21 -8.61
N GLN A 33 -4.67 10.27 -7.73
CA GLN A 33 -4.79 10.02 -6.29
C GLN A 33 -4.11 11.09 -5.42
N PRO A 34 -4.37 12.39 -5.62
CA PRO A 34 -3.64 13.45 -4.91
C PRO A 34 -3.77 13.35 -3.39
N ALA A 35 -4.93 12.94 -2.86
CA ALA A 35 -5.11 12.78 -1.42
C ALA A 35 -4.20 11.68 -0.82
N ILE A 36 -3.94 10.59 -1.56
CA ILE A 36 -2.99 9.55 -1.13
C ILE A 36 -1.58 10.15 -1.10
N CYS A 37 -1.22 10.93 -2.12
CA CYS A 37 0.10 11.54 -2.22
C CYS A 37 0.33 12.55 -1.09
N ASP A 38 -0.64 13.40 -0.81
CA ASP A 38 -0.63 14.34 0.31
C ASP A 38 -0.44 13.58 1.63
N PHE A 39 -1.22 12.53 1.86
CA PHE A 39 -1.10 11.68 3.04
C PHE A 39 0.30 11.05 3.19
N VAL A 40 0.85 10.47 2.13
CA VAL A 40 2.18 9.85 2.16
C VAL A 40 3.25 10.88 2.49
N VAL A 41 3.20 12.05 1.83
CA VAL A 41 4.16 13.14 2.05
C VAL A 41 4.07 13.66 3.48
N GLU A 42 2.86 13.93 3.97
CA GLU A 42 2.62 14.40 5.34
C GLU A 42 3.04 13.37 6.39
N SER A 43 2.81 12.08 6.13
CA SER A 43 3.11 11.01 7.09
C SER A 43 4.62 10.72 7.21
N THR A 44 5.40 11.04 6.17
CA THR A 44 6.84 10.71 6.08
C THR A 44 7.76 11.93 6.13
N HIS A 45 7.22 13.13 6.37
CA HIS A 45 7.98 14.38 6.22
C HIS A 45 9.15 14.53 7.20
N GLU A 46 9.09 13.91 8.38
CA GLU A 46 10.16 13.96 9.40
C GLU A 46 11.16 12.79 9.26
N SER A 47 10.83 11.80 8.45
CA SER A 47 11.45 10.46 8.44
C SER A 47 12.58 10.33 7.42
N GLY A 48 12.88 11.42 6.74
CA GLY A 48 13.94 11.51 5.75
C GLY A 48 13.50 11.08 4.35
N GLN A 49 14.31 11.48 3.37
CA GLN A 49 14.00 11.34 1.95
C GLN A 49 13.78 9.88 1.53
N LYS A 50 14.55 8.95 2.07
CA LYS A 50 14.47 7.52 1.70
C LYS A 50 13.12 6.88 2.07
N VAL A 51 12.64 7.15 3.27
CA VAL A 51 11.34 6.66 3.77
C VAL A 51 10.20 7.22 2.92
N GLN A 52 10.25 8.52 2.61
CA GLN A 52 9.27 9.19 1.77
C GLN A 52 9.26 8.65 0.33
N GLU A 53 10.43 8.51 -0.31
CA GLU A 53 10.56 7.99 -1.67
C GLU A 53 10.05 6.56 -1.78
N LEU A 54 10.45 5.67 -0.87
CA LEU A 54 9.98 4.30 -0.86
C LEU A 54 8.47 4.23 -0.60
N SER A 55 7.94 5.01 0.33
CA SER A 55 6.51 5.06 0.62
C SER A 55 5.69 5.51 -0.59
N LEU A 56 6.18 6.52 -1.33
CA LEU A 56 5.55 6.97 -2.57
C LEU A 56 5.61 5.90 -3.66
N PHE A 57 6.75 5.24 -3.84
CA PHE A 57 6.91 4.16 -4.81
C PHE A 57 5.99 2.97 -4.51
N LEU A 58 5.95 2.50 -3.26
CA LEU A 58 5.05 1.40 -2.86
C LEU A 58 3.58 1.81 -3.01
N SER A 59 3.23 3.05 -2.69
CA SER A 59 1.87 3.57 -2.90
C SER A 59 1.48 3.57 -4.37
N TYR A 60 2.41 3.93 -5.26
CA TYR A 60 2.21 3.81 -6.71
C TYR A 60 2.05 2.35 -7.14
N MET A 61 2.89 1.43 -6.64
CA MET A 61 2.80 0.00 -6.96
C MET A 61 1.46 -0.61 -6.51
N ILE A 62 0.99 -0.25 -5.31
CA ILE A 62 -0.34 -0.64 -4.82
C ILE A 62 -1.43 -0.11 -5.77
N PHE A 63 -1.38 1.18 -6.12
CA PHE A 63 -2.32 1.78 -7.07
C PHE A 63 -2.31 1.07 -8.43
N LYS A 64 -1.14 0.80 -8.99
CA LYS A 64 -0.96 0.11 -10.29
C LYS A 64 -1.53 -1.31 -10.24
N ALA A 65 -1.28 -2.06 -9.17
CA ALA A 65 -1.84 -3.40 -9.00
C ALA A 65 -3.38 -3.38 -8.88
N VAL A 66 -3.95 -2.40 -8.16
CA VAL A 66 -5.40 -2.19 -8.08
C VAL A 66 -5.98 -1.81 -9.46
N GLU A 67 -5.26 -0.98 -10.21
CA GLU A 67 -5.64 -0.59 -11.56
C GLU A 67 -5.67 -1.80 -12.52
N MET A 68 -4.67 -2.69 -12.45
CA MET A 68 -4.62 -3.92 -13.24
C MET A 68 -5.79 -4.85 -12.93
N ASP A 69 -6.15 -4.98 -11.65
CA ASP A 69 -7.25 -5.82 -11.20
C ASP A 69 -8.63 -5.28 -11.61
N THR A 70 -8.76 -3.95 -11.66
CA THR A 70 -10.03 -3.25 -11.97
C THR A 70 -10.17 -2.85 -13.44
N ALA A 71 -9.32 -3.39 -14.33
CA ALA A 71 -9.29 -3.09 -15.76
C ALA A 71 -9.16 -1.58 -16.07
N GLY A 72 -8.35 -0.86 -15.28
CA GLY A 72 -8.02 0.55 -15.52
C GLY A 72 -8.88 1.57 -14.76
N SER A 73 -9.83 1.14 -13.91
CA SER A 73 -10.78 2.04 -13.25
C SER A 73 -10.58 2.07 -11.73
N VAL A 74 -9.68 2.94 -11.27
CA VAL A 74 -9.52 3.26 -9.84
C VAL A 74 -10.18 4.60 -9.55
N THR A 75 -11.11 4.64 -8.59
CA THR A 75 -11.77 5.90 -8.21
C THR A 75 -10.79 6.74 -7.39
N LYS A 76 -10.90 8.07 -7.47
CA LYS A 76 -10.12 8.95 -6.61
C LYS A 76 -10.52 8.75 -5.14
N VAL A 77 -9.54 8.48 -4.28
CA VAL A 77 -9.72 8.36 -2.83
C VAL A 77 -9.92 9.75 -2.21
N SER A 78 -10.84 9.85 -1.25
CA SER A 78 -11.08 11.07 -0.49
C SER A 78 -10.23 11.10 0.81
N PRO A 79 -9.94 12.28 1.38
CA PRO A 79 -9.27 12.38 2.68
C PRO A 79 -9.96 11.60 3.80
N GLU A 80 -11.30 11.60 3.84
CA GLU A 80 -12.08 10.86 4.85
C GLU A 80 -11.90 9.34 4.71
N THR A 81 -11.72 8.87 3.47
CA THR A 81 -11.44 7.46 3.19
C THR A 81 -10.05 7.08 3.69
N ILE A 82 -9.08 7.99 3.56
CA ILE A 82 -7.72 7.80 4.08
C ILE A 82 -7.74 7.79 5.59
N GLU A 83 -8.45 8.72 6.24
CA GLU A 83 -8.58 8.74 7.70
C GLU A 83 -9.21 7.44 8.23
N ALA A 84 -10.22 6.90 7.53
CA ALA A 84 -10.80 5.61 7.88
C ALA A 84 -9.79 4.47 7.72
N GLY A 85 -9.02 4.44 6.62
CA GLY A 85 -7.95 3.45 6.39
C GLY A 85 -6.82 3.54 7.41
N TYR A 86 -6.48 4.75 7.85
CA TYR A 86 -5.49 5.03 8.88
C TYR A 86 -5.94 4.45 10.23
N ARG A 87 -7.18 4.75 10.65
CA ARG A 87 -7.75 4.22 11.91
C ARG A 87 -7.87 2.70 11.91
N GLU A 88 -8.22 2.10 10.77
CA GLU A 88 -8.24 0.64 10.62
C GLU A 88 -6.83 0.05 10.72
N THR A 89 -5.84 0.74 10.16
CA THR A 89 -4.43 0.32 10.22
C THR A 89 -3.88 0.41 11.64
N GLU A 90 -4.15 1.49 12.38
CA GLU A 90 -3.84 1.60 13.82
C GLU A 90 -4.48 0.45 14.61
N SER A 91 -5.79 0.26 14.46
CA SER A 91 -6.54 -0.79 15.16
C SER A 91 -6.01 -2.19 14.85
N TRP A 92 -5.55 -2.42 13.61
CA TRP A 92 -4.94 -3.68 13.21
C TRP A 92 -3.59 -3.92 13.88
N MET A 93 -2.71 -2.91 13.95
CA MET A 93 -1.42 -3.08 14.64
C MET A 93 -1.57 -3.19 16.15
N GLU A 94 -2.52 -2.47 16.75
CA GLU A 94 -2.84 -2.63 18.17
C GLU A 94 -3.23 -4.08 18.47
N ARG A 95 -4.12 -4.67 17.65
CA ARG A 95 -4.50 -6.09 17.76
C ARG A 95 -3.29 -7.02 17.64
N LEU A 96 -2.35 -6.75 16.73
CA LEU A 96 -1.13 -7.54 16.60
C LEU A 96 -0.19 -7.39 17.82
N SER A 97 -0.05 -6.18 18.35
CA SER A 97 0.81 -5.90 19.51
C SER A 97 0.31 -6.55 20.80
N GLN A 98 -1.01 -6.78 20.89
CA GLN A 98 -1.65 -7.45 22.02
C GLN A 98 -1.67 -8.98 21.90
N ALA A 99 -1.34 -9.54 20.73
CA ALA A 99 -1.24 -10.98 20.57
C ALA A 99 -0.01 -11.51 21.32
N ASP A 100 -0.21 -12.51 22.18
CA ASP A 100 0.87 -13.19 22.87
C ASP A 100 1.90 -13.73 21.86
N ALA A 101 3.19 -13.65 22.17
CA ALA A 101 4.28 -14.05 21.25
C ALA A 101 4.13 -15.49 20.72
N THR A 102 3.45 -16.37 21.47
CA THR A 102 3.18 -17.76 21.10
C THR A 102 2.04 -17.90 20.08
N GLU A 103 1.09 -16.97 20.06
CA GLU A 103 -0.05 -16.95 19.15
C GLU A 103 0.14 -15.94 18.00
N LEU A 104 1.13 -15.06 18.09
CA LEU A 104 1.42 -13.99 17.13
C LEU A 104 1.46 -14.48 15.68
N HIS A 105 2.11 -15.61 15.39
CA HIS A 105 2.14 -16.15 14.02
C HIS A 105 0.77 -16.61 13.52
N ALA A 106 -0.05 -17.21 14.39
CA ALA A 106 -1.40 -17.63 14.05
C ALA A 106 -2.35 -16.42 13.91
N SER A 107 -2.19 -15.41 14.77
CA SER A 107 -2.94 -14.16 14.73
C SER A 107 -2.60 -13.31 13.51
N ILE A 108 -1.32 -13.23 13.13
CA ILE A 108 -0.88 -12.60 11.87
C ILE A 108 -1.47 -13.37 10.69
N ALA A 109 -1.32 -14.70 10.64
CA ALA A 109 -1.85 -15.51 9.54
C ALA A 109 -3.38 -15.42 9.41
N ALA A 110 -4.12 -15.43 10.53
CA ALA A 110 -5.57 -15.28 10.54
C ALA A 110 -6.00 -13.86 10.14
N SER A 111 -5.29 -12.83 10.59
CA SER A 111 -5.56 -11.44 10.21
C SER A 111 -5.30 -11.19 8.73
N LEU A 112 -4.24 -11.80 8.18
CA LEU A 112 -3.93 -11.75 6.75
C LEU A 112 -5.01 -12.42 5.87
N GLN A 113 -5.74 -13.39 6.42
CA GLN A 113 -6.79 -14.11 5.70
C GLN A 113 -8.13 -13.39 5.64
N HIS A 114 -8.46 -12.57 6.65
CA HIS A 114 -9.80 -11.99 6.80
C HIS A 114 -9.88 -10.50 6.47
N ASP A 115 -8.84 -9.71 6.76
CA ASP A 115 -8.94 -8.24 6.79
C ASP A 115 -7.94 -7.54 5.86
N THR A 116 -7.22 -8.24 4.99
CA THR A 116 -6.15 -7.61 4.20
C THR A 116 -6.20 -7.98 2.72
N GLU A 117 -5.48 -7.20 1.90
CA GLU A 117 -5.07 -7.61 0.55
C GLU A 117 -3.75 -8.40 0.67
N PRO A 118 -3.80 -9.74 0.82
CA PRO A 118 -2.65 -10.51 1.28
C PRO A 118 -1.47 -10.45 0.31
N TYR A 119 -1.74 -10.44 -1.00
CA TYR A 119 -0.68 -10.37 -2.02
C TYR A 119 0.00 -9.01 -2.06
N LEU A 120 -0.76 -7.92 -1.82
CA LEU A 120 -0.18 -6.58 -1.71
C LEU A 120 0.65 -6.43 -0.44
N LEU A 121 0.18 -6.97 0.69
CA LEU A 121 0.96 -6.97 1.92
C LEU A 121 2.23 -7.83 1.79
N GLN A 122 2.14 -9.00 1.18
CA GLN A 122 3.31 -9.84 0.93
C GLN A 122 4.33 -9.13 0.05
N TYR A 123 3.87 -8.44 -0.99
CA TYR A 123 4.73 -7.61 -1.84
C TYR A 123 5.42 -6.51 -1.02
N VAL A 124 4.66 -5.71 -0.27
CA VAL A 124 5.22 -4.64 0.59
C VAL A 124 6.25 -5.20 1.58
N ILE A 125 5.95 -6.31 2.25
CA ILE A 125 6.90 -6.94 3.20
C ILE A 125 8.16 -7.41 2.47
N SER A 126 8.04 -7.94 1.25
CA SER A 126 9.20 -8.33 0.45
C SER A 126 10.09 -7.13 0.17
N GLU A 127 9.52 -6.05 -0.38
CA GLU A 127 10.26 -4.83 -0.75
C GLU A 127 10.94 -4.17 0.46
N LEU A 128 10.29 -4.18 1.63
CA LEU A 128 10.88 -3.63 2.87
C LEU A 128 12.09 -4.41 3.39
N ASN A 129 12.26 -5.66 2.95
CA ASN A 129 13.40 -6.50 3.33
C ASN A 129 14.47 -6.59 2.25
N GLU A 130 14.26 -5.98 1.09
CA GLU A 130 15.27 -5.83 0.06
C GLU A 130 16.16 -4.60 0.36
N PRO A 131 17.48 -4.67 0.09
CA PRO A 131 18.34 -3.49 0.14
C PRO A 131 17.90 -2.44 -0.88
N MET A 132 18.04 -1.16 -0.52
CA MET A 132 17.84 -0.04 -1.43
C MET A 132 18.87 -0.06 -2.58
N ASP A 133 18.65 0.74 -3.63
CA ASP A 133 19.55 0.83 -4.80
C ASP A 133 21.01 1.20 -4.45
N ASP A 134 21.21 1.95 -3.37
CA ASP A 134 22.54 2.33 -2.87
C ASP A 134 23.18 1.27 -1.94
N GLY A 135 22.52 0.13 -1.77
CA GLY A 135 22.92 -0.99 -0.91
C GLY A 135 22.67 -0.76 0.59
N THR A 136 22.00 0.34 0.96
CA THR A 136 21.59 0.56 2.36
C THR A 136 20.29 -0.17 2.67
N GLU A 137 20.12 -0.54 3.94
CA GLU A 137 18.89 -1.15 4.45
C GLU A 137 18.16 -0.15 5.35
N LEU A 138 16.83 -0.16 5.32
CA LEU A 138 16.02 0.52 6.31
C LEU A 138 16.19 -0.16 7.67
N ASN A 139 16.22 0.64 8.72
CA ASN A 139 16.13 0.11 10.08
C ASN A 139 14.68 -0.32 10.40
N GLU A 140 14.48 -1.04 11.51
CA GLU A 140 13.17 -1.59 11.86
C GLU A 140 12.09 -0.53 12.14
N GLU A 141 12.46 0.66 12.62
CA GLU A 141 11.54 1.78 12.82
C GLU A 141 11.09 2.35 11.47
N GLU A 142 12.03 2.60 10.56
CA GLU A 142 11.76 3.06 9.19
C GLU A 142 10.89 2.04 8.42
N LYS A 143 11.20 0.74 8.53
CA LYS A 143 10.36 -0.31 7.93
C LYS A 143 8.94 -0.31 8.48
N GLY A 144 8.80 -0.15 9.80
CA GLY A 144 7.49 -0.06 10.47
C GLY A 144 6.66 1.11 9.95
N GLU A 145 7.29 2.26 9.75
CA GLU A 145 6.64 3.46 9.23
C GLU A 145 6.20 3.29 7.76
N VAL A 146 7.10 2.83 6.88
CA VAL A 146 6.74 2.60 5.48
C VAL A 146 5.63 1.54 5.37
N PHE A 147 5.70 0.49 6.19
CA PHE A 147 4.65 -0.52 6.26
C PHE A 147 3.30 0.08 6.68
N PHE A 148 3.30 0.92 7.71
CA PHE A 148 2.09 1.63 8.18
C PHE A 148 1.45 2.42 7.04
N VAL A 149 2.25 3.22 6.34
CA VAL A 149 1.79 4.08 5.25
C VAL A 149 1.23 3.22 4.11
N ALA A 150 1.99 2.21 3.66
CA ALA A 150 1.57 1.31 2.60
C ALA A 150 0.27 0.56 2.95
N LYS A 151 0.14 0.06 4.19
CA LYS A 151 -1.09 -0.60 4.64
C LYS A 151 -2.27 0.38 4.66
N THR A 152 -2.08 1.62 5.11
CA THR A 152 -3.13 2.64 5.08
C THR A 152 -3.60 2.91 3.65
N VAL A 153 -2.68 2.97 2.69
CA VAL A 153 -3.01 3.11 1.26
C VAL A 153 -3.80 1.91 0.74
N ILE A 154 -3.40 0.68 1.11
CA ILE A 154 -4.14 -0.54 0.77
C ILE A 154 -5.57 -0.48 1.30
N GLU A 155 -5.79 -0.15 2.57
CA GLU A 155 -7.14 -0.05 3.14
C GLU A 155 -7.98 1.04 2.46
N SER A 156 -7.35 2.18 2.15
CA SER A 156 -8.00 3.31 1.50
C SER A 156 -8.51 2.93 0.10
N LEU A 157 -7.70 2.20 -0.67
CA LEU A 157 -8.08 1.74 -2.01
C LEU A 157 -9.06 0.55 -1.97
N LYS A 158 -8.95 -0.34 -0.97
CA LYS A 158 -9.85 -1.49 -0.77
C LYS A 158 -11.29 -1.08 -0.47
N SER A 159 -11.50 0.01 0.26
CA SER A 159 -12.83 0.55 0.59
C SER A 159 -13.72 0.79 -0.64
N GLN A 160 -13.12 1.00 -1.81
CA GLN A 160 -13.83 1.21 -3.08
C GLN A 160 -14.49 -0.06 -3.62
N SER A 161 -13.98 -1.24 -3.26
CA SER A 161 -14.52 -2.53 -3.74
C SER A 161 -15.85 -2.91 -3.07
N LYS A 162 -16.14 -2.38 -1.87
CA LYS A 162 -17.36 -2.69 -1.09
C LYS A 162 -18.57 -1.80 -1.41
N GLY A 163 -18.37 -0.70 -2.16
CA GLY A 163 -19.43 0.27 -2.49
C GLY A 163 -20.35 -0.11 -3.67
N ARG A 164 -20.07 -1.22 -4.37
CA ARG A 164 -20.92 -1.75 -5.46
C ARG A 164 -22.07 -2.61 -4.91
N ILE A 165 -22.88 -2.07 -4.00
CA ILE A 165 -24.21 -2.64 -3.76
C ILE A 165 -25.09 -2.14 -4.90
N ILE A 166 -25.37 -3.04 -5.84
CA ILE A 166 -26.36 -2.83 -6.88
C ILE A 166 -27.70 -2.71 -6.15
N GLU A 167 -28.24 -1.50 -6.03
CA GLU A 167 -29.68 -1.33 -5.82
C GLU A 167 -30.37 -1.90 -7.06
N VAL A 168 -30.92 -3.10 -6.91
CA VAL A 168 -31.84 -3.69 -7.86
C VAL A 168 -33.22 -3.19 -7.46
N ASP A 169 -33.75 -2.24 -8.23
CA ASP A 169 -35.20 -1.96 -8.31
C ASP A 169 -35.92 -3.12 -9.01
#